data_AF-A0A534KEN3-F1
#
_entry.id   AF-A0A534KEN3-F1
#
_cell.length_a   1.000
_cell.length_b   1.000
_cell.length_c   1.000
_cell.angle_alpha   90.00
_cell.angle_beta   90.00
_cell.angle_gamma   90.00
#
_symmetry.space_group_name_H-M   'P 1'
#
loop_
_entity.id
_entity.type
_entity.pdbx_description
1 polymer ?
#
loop_
_entity_poly.entity_id
_entity_poly.type
_entity_poly.pdbx_seq_one_letter_code
_entity_poly.pdbx_strand_id
1 'polypeptide(L)'
;MSDLVEAIEAEARSDFAKALGHYARLTESGSALDRVGIFQALARCNEKLGRLKDAGTWRRRAGQGYLALMDDEMARDERQYLALVEYRNAVQDLHGDPSLPSVAKEYAAVLKDNFSGGAEGLTHEGLFAGAFFRTLGDHLTAAKYFFDTAEAMSEQATTGGDPFLREATILAYERAMDSATKAGRADVARVAQMRAYDLKQAK
;
A
#
# COMPACT_ATOMS: atom_id res chain seq x y z
N MET A 1 1.61 -16.76 27.74
CA MET A 1 2.99 -16.19 27.77
C MET A 1 4.03 -17.15 27.21
N SER A 2 3.97 -18.47 27.44
CA SER A 2 4.94 -19.43 26.86
C SER A 2 4.97 -19.43 25.33
N ASP A 3 3.81 -19.42 24.66
CA ASP A 3 3.76 -19.45 23.19
C ASP A 3 4.41 -18.22 22.54
N LEU A 4 4.38 -17.04 23.17
CA LEU A 4 4.98 -15.85 22.57
C LEU A 4 6.51 -15.98 22.51
N VAL A 5 7.12 -16.42 23.62
CA VAL A 5 8.57 -16.62 23.69
C VAL A 5 8.99 -17.74 22.72
N GLU A 6 8.27 -18.86 22.72
CA GLU A 6 8.55 -19.97 21.79
C GLU A 6 8.41 -19.56 20.31
N ALA A 7 7.42 -18.74 19.98
CA ALA A 7 7.22 -18.22 18.63
C ALA A 7 8.40 -17.34 18.19
N ILE A 8 8.81 -16.39 19.04
CA ILE A 8 9.92 -15.46 18.76
C ILE A 8 11.24 -16.23 18.64
N GLU A 9 11.51 -17.19 19.52
CA GLU A 9 12.72 -18.01 19.43
C GLU A 9 12.76 -18.87 18.17
N ALA A 10 11.62 -19.46 17.77
CA ALA A 10 11.51 -20.22 16.54
C ALA A 10 11.74 -19.32 15.31
N GLU A 11 11.12 -18.12 15.27
CA GLU A 11 11.32 -17.15 14.19
C GLU A 11 12.78 -16.70 14.10
N ALA A 12 13.42 -16.41 15.24
CA ALA A 12 14.84 -16.01 15.28
C ALA A 12 15.79 -17.10 14.74
N ARG A 13 15.40 -18.37 14.87
CA ARG A 13 16.13 -19.53 14.30
C ARG A 13 15.69 -19.87 12.87
N SER A 14 14.85 -19.04 12.25
CA SER A 14 14.24 -19.26 10.92
C SER A 14 13.38 -20.54 10.82
N ASP A 15 12.92 -21.09 11.96
CA ASP A 15 11.92 -22.16 11.98
C ASP A 15 10.51 -21.55 11.92
N PHE A 16 10.18 -21.01 10.74
CA PHE A 16 8.92 -20.30 10.52
C PHE A 16 7.69 -21.21 10.64
N ALA A 17 7.84 -22.52 10.41
CA ALA A 17 6.75 -23.48 10.58
C ALA A 17 6.40 -23.65 12.06
N LYS A 18 7.41 -23.80 12.94
CA LYS A 18 7.18 -23.84 14.39
C LYS A 18 6.67 -22.50 14.90
N ALA A 19 7.27 -21.38 14.48
CA ALA A 19 6.85 -20.04 14.87
C ALA A 19 5.38 -19.78 14.55
N LEU A 20 4.93 -20.13 13.34
CA LEU A 20 3.54 -20.00 12.91
C LEU A 20 2.59 -20.77 13.84
N GLY A 21 2.94 -22.00 14.21
CA GLY A 21 2.12 -22.83 15.10
C GLY A 21 1.93 -22.23 16.50
N HIS A 22 2.92 -21.50 17.01
CA HIS A 22 2.82 -20.79 18.29
C HIS A 22 2.08 -19.46 18.14
N TYR A 23 2.42 -18.63 17.14
CA TYR A 23 1.73 -17.37 16.90
C TYR A 23 0.23 -17.53 16.64
N ALA A 24 -0.18 -18.61 15.97
CA ALA A 24 -1.60 -18.88 15.69
C ALA A 24 -2.44 -19.04 16.96
N ARG A 25 -1.84 -19.46 18.08
CA ARG A 25 -2.54 -19.61 19.38
C ARG A 25 -2.72 -18.28 20.11
N LEU A 26 -2.07 -17.22 19.63
CA LEU A 26 -2.04 -15.90 20.27
C LEU A 26 -2.95 -14.89 19.58
N THR A 27 -3.71 -15.28 18.55
CA THR A 27 -4.53 -14.38 17.72
C THR A 27 -5.65 -13.67 18.48
N GLU A 28 -5.97 -14.14 19.69
CA GLU A 28 -6.99 -13.58 20.57
C GLU A 28 -6.42 -13.12 21.92
N SER A 29 -5.09 -13.20 22.10
CA SER A 29 -4.41 -12.87 23.35
C SER A 29 -3.84 -11.46 23.34
N GLY A 30 -3.75 -10.85 24.53
CA GLY A 30 -3.11 -9.53 24.72
C GLY A 30 -4.02 -8.35 24.36
N SER A 31 -3.41 -7.15 24.36
CA SER A 31 -4.06 -5.91 23.92
C SER A 31 -4.43 -5.96 22.43
N ALA A 32 -5.22 -4.99 21.95
CA ALA A 32 -5.52 -4.91 20.53
C ALA A 32 -4.25 -4.73 19.68
N LEU A 33 -3.32 -3.91 20.16
CA LEU A 33 -2.03 -3.69 19.51
C LEU A 33 -1.15 -4.96 19.50
N ASP A 34 -1.13 -5.74 20.59
CA ASP A 34 -0.42 -7.03 20.60
C ASP A 34 -0.94 -7.96 19.51
N ARG A 35 -2.27 -8.05 19.34
CA ARG A 35 -2.87 -8.89 18.30
C ARG A 35 -2.49 -8.45 16.89
N VAL A 36 -2.38 -7.14 16.63
CA VAL A 36 -1.85 -6.63 15.35
C VAL A 36 -0.44 -7.14 15.11
N GLY A 37 0.44 -7.05 16.11
CA GLY A 37 1.80 -7.60 16.04
C GLY A 37 1.83 -9.11 15.77
N ILE A 38 0.92 -9.88 16.38
CA ILE A 38 0.75 -11.31 16.09
C ILE A 38 0.31 -11.55 14.64
N PHE A 39 -0.64 -10.78 14.10
CA PHE A 39 -1.06 -10.90 12.70
C PHE A 39 0.08 -10.60 11.73
N GLN A 40 0.90 -9.58 12.01
CA GLN A 40 2.09 -9.28 11.21
C GLN A 40 3.13 -10.41 11.28
N ALA A 41 3.34 -11.01 12.45
CA ALA A 41 4.25 -12.16 12.60
C ALA A 41 3.76 -13.39 11.81
N LEU A 42 2.45 -13.66 11.85
CA LEU A 42 1.84 -14.71 11.04
C LEU A 42 1.98 -14.44 9.54
N ALA A 43 1.80 -13.19 9.11
CA ALA A 43 2.04 -12.80 7.72
C ALA A 43 3.47 -13.07 7.28
N ARG A 44 4.47 -12.59 8.04
CA ARG A 44 5.90 -12.82 7.74
C ARG A 44 6.24 -14.30 7.70
N CYS A 45 5.78 -15.09 8.67
CA CYS A 45 6.06 -16.53 8.68
C CYS A 45 5.51 -17.22 7.43
N ASN A 46 4.28 -16.89 7.02
CA ASN A 46 3.68 -17.44 5.80
C ASN A 46 4.44 -16.99 4.54
N GLU A 47 4.84 -15.73 4.46
CA GLU A 47 5.66 -15.21 3.37
C GLU A 47 7.00 -15.97 3.25
N LYS A 48 7.72 -16.16 4.37
CA LYS A 48 8.99 -16.91 4.39
C LYS A 48 8.83 -18.38 4.04
N LEU A 49 7.64 -18.95 4.23
CA LEU A 49 7.28 -20.32 3.82
C LEU A 49 6.75 -20.38 2.37
N GLY A 50 6.70 -19.27 1.63
CA GLY A 50 6.17 -19.20 0.26
C GLY A 50 4.64 -19.28 0.17
N ARG A 51 3.93 -19.10 1.29
CA ARG A 51 2.46 -19.18 1.39
C ARG A 51 1.83 -17.79 1.26
N LEU A 52 1.99 -17.18 0.09
CA LEU A 52 1.59 -15.77 -0.14
C LEU A 52 0.10 -15.52 0.13
N LYS A 53 -0.80 -16.44 -0.22
CA LYS A 53 -2.25 -16.28 0.04
C LYS A 53 -2.57 -16.14 1.53
N ASP A 54 -1.93 -16.98 2.35
CA ASP A 54 -2.07 -16.92 3.80
C ASP A 54 -1.43 -15.64 4.35
N ALA A 55 -0.25 -15.27 3.84
CA ALA A 55 0.43 -14.03 4.21
C ALA A 55 -0.46 -12.80 3.95
N GLY A 56 -1.03 -12.70 2.75
CA GLY A 56 -1.94 -11.61 2.37
C GLY A 56 -3.21 -11.57 3.22
N THR A 57 -3.76 -12.73 3.60
CA THR A 57 -4.90 -12.82 4.53
C THR A 57 -4.54 -12.25 5.90
N TRP A 58 -3.36 -12.58 6.43
CA TRP A 58 -2.89 -12.04 7.71
C TRP A 58 -2.54 -10.55 7.65
N ARG A 59 -1.95 -10.07 6.55
CA ARG A 59 -1.71 -8.63 6.30
C ARG A 59 -3.02 -7.84 6.29
N ARG A 60 -4.05 -8.36 5.60
CA ARG A 60 -5.40 -7.76 5.64
C ARG A 60 -5.92 -7.68 7.08
N ARG A 61 -5.78 -8.74 7.88
CA ARG A 61 -6.20 -8.73 9.30
C ARG A 61 -5.39 -7.74 10.14
N ALA A 62 -4.10 -7.60 9.90
CA ALA A 62 -3.27 -6.58 10.56
C ALA A 62 -3.76 -5.17 10.23
N GLY A 63 -4.02 -4.88 8.94
CA GLY A 63 -4.59 -3.61 8.50
C GLY A 63 -5.94 -3.31 9.14
N GLN A 64 -6.85 -4.29 9.19
CA GLN A 64 -8.13 -4.18 9.90
C GLN A 64 -7.92 -3.92 11.41
N GLY A 65 -6.94 -4.59 12.02
CA GLY A 65 -6.61 -4.40 13.43
C GLY A 65 -6.14 -2.98 13.74
N TYR A 66 -5.25 -2.40 12.92
CA TYR A 66 -4.84 -1.00 13.07
C TYR A 66 -6.03 -0.02 12.98
N LEU A 67 -6.94 -0.22 12.02
CA LEU A 67 -8.13 0.62 11.88
C LEU A 67 -9.10 0.52 13.07
N ALA A 68 -9.06 -0.59 13.80
CA ALA A 68 -9.90 -0.84 14.96
C ALA A 68 -9.33 -0.29 16.28
N LEU A 69 -8.05 0.12 16.30
CA LEU A 69 -7.44 0.73 17.49
C LEU A 69 -8.11 2.06 17.83
N MET A 70 -8.20 2.35 19.12
CA MET A 70 -8.66 3.65 19.63
C MET A 70 -7.52 4.68 19.63
N ASP A 71 -7.87 5.97 19.68
CA ASP A 71 -6.88 7.05 19.61
C ASP A 71 -5.95 7.11 20.84
N ASP A 72 -6.37 6.56 21.98
CA ASP A 72 -5.55 6.39 23.19
C ASP A 72 -4.59 5.19 23.12
N GLU A 73 -4.87 4.23 22.22
CA GLU A 73 -3.97 3.11 21.92
C GLU A 73 -2.91 3.51 20.88
N MET A 74 -3.30 4.27 19.86
CA MET A 74 -2.43 4.77 18.79
C MET A 74 -3.06 5.97 18.09
N ALA A 75 -2.25 6.99 17.79
CA ALA A 75 -2.73 8.17 17.08
C ALA A 75 -3.36 7.82 15.73
N ARG A 76 -4.43 8.53 15.35
CA ARG A 76 -5.24 8.20 14.18
C ARG A 76 -4.45 8.19 12.88
N ASP A 77 -3.59 9.18 12.68
CA ASP A 77 -2.72 9.29 11.51
C ASP A 77 -1.73 8.12 11.42
N GLU A 78 -1.10 7.77 12.55
CA GLU A 78 -0.17 6.64 12.64
C GLU A 78 -0.86 5.31 12.29
N ARG A 79 -2.00 5.00 12.91
CA ARG A 79 -2.73 3.75 12.63
C ARG A 79 -3.30 3.69 11.22
N GLN A 80 -3.69 4.83 10.63
CA GLN A 80 -4.14 4.90 9.24
C GLN A 80 -3.02 4.62 8.25
N TYR A 81 -1.82 5.17 8.50
CA TYR A 81 -0.66 4.91 7.65
C TYR A 81 -0.18 3.46 7.77
N LEU A 82 -0.10 2.91 8.99
CA LEU A 82 0.26 1.51 9.19
C LEU A 82 -0.77 0.55 8.56
N ALA A 83 -2.06 0.85 8.69
CA ALA A 83 -3.10 0.11 7.98
C ALA A 83 -2.92 0.16 6.46
N LEU A 84 -2.60 1.34 5.91
CA LEU A 84 -2.35 1.50 4.48
C LEU A 84 -1.23 0.58 3.98
N VAL A 85 -0.11 0.55 4.71
CA VAL A 85 1.05 -0.30 4.40
C VAL A 85 0.66 -1.78 4.44
N GLU A 86 -0.11 -2.21 5.44
CA GLU A 86 -0.57 -3.60 5.53
C GLU A 86 -1.51 -3.98 4.38
N TYR A 87 -2.46 -3.10 4.01
CA TYR A 87 -3.34 -3.35 2.86
C TYR A 87 -2.58 -3.38 1.54
N ARG A 88 -1.60 -2.48 1.33
CA ARG A 88 -0.70 -2.51 0.16
C ARG A 88 -0.02 -3.88 0.05
N ASN A 89 0.58 -4.32 1.15
CA ASN A 89 1.25 -5.61 1.21
C ASN A 89 0.27 -6.78 0.99
N ALA A 90 -0.97 -6.67 1.48
CA ALA A 90 -2.01 -7.69 1.30
C ALA A 90 -2.43 -7.82 -0.17
N VAL A 91 -2.67 -6.72 -0.87
CA VAL A 91 -3.08 -6.77 -2.29
C VAL A 91 -1.97 -7.26 -3.22
N GLN A 92 -0.69 -7.08 -2.84
CA GLN A 92 0.44 -7.68 -3.55
C GLN A 92 0.46 -9.21 -3.39
N ASP A 93 0.33 -9.69 -2.16
CA ASP A 93 0.38 -11.13 -1.85
C ASP A 93 -0.82 -11.90 -2.41
N LEU A 94 -1.98 -11.25 -2.50
CA LEU A 94 -3.22 -11.83 -3.00
C LEU A 94 -3.37 -11.74 -4.53
N HIS A 95 -2.29 -11.45 -5.26
CA HIS A 95 -2.35 -11.44 -6.73
C HIS A 95 -2.83 -12.78 -7.29
N GLY A 96 -3.87 -12.75 -8.12
CA GLY A 96 -4.51 -13.95 -8.67
C GLY A 96 -5.41 -14.71 -7.68
N ASP A 97 -5.57 -14.24 -6.45
CA ASP A 97 -6.51 -14.82 -5.49
C ASP A 97 -7.95 -14.31 -5.73
N PRO A 98 -8.99 -15.18 -5.63
CA PRO A 98 -10.39 -14.76 -5.82
C PRO A 98 -10.87 -13.67 -4.86
N SER A 99 -10.22 -13.51 -3.70
CA SER A 99 -10.56 -12.47 -2.72
C SER A 99 -10.05 -11.08 -3.10
N LEU A 100 -9.08 -10.98 -4.02
CA LEU A 100 -8.41 -9.73 -4.37
C LEU A 100 -9.36 -8.57 -4.70
N PRO A 101 -10.46 -8.74 -5.47
CA PRO A 101 -11.37 -7.63 -5.74
C PRO A 101 -12.03 -7.04 -4.50
N SER A 102 -12.28 -7.85 -3.46
CA SER A 102 -12.81 -7.35 -2.18
C SER A 102 -11.73 -6.59 -1.41
N VAL A 103 -10.53 -7.17 -1.32
CA VAL A 103 -9.41 -6.56 -0.58
C VAL A 103 -8.93 -5.27 -1.26
N ALA A 104 -8.99 -5.20 -2.59
CA ALA A 104 -8.69 -3.99 -3.36
C ALA A 104 -9.66 -2.84 -3.04
N LYS A 105 -10.93 -3.13 -2.75
CA LYS A 105 -11.91 -2.11 -2.31
C LYS A 105 -11.59 -1.60 -0.92
N GLU A 106 -11.19 -2.48 0.00
CA GLU A 106 -10.74 -2.09 1.33
C GLU A 106 -9.48 -1.22 1.25
N TYR A 107 -8.48 -1.65 0.46
CA TYR A 107 -7.28 -0.86 0.20
C TYR A 107 -7.61 0.52 -0.39
N ALA A 108 -8.51 0.59 -1.38
CA ALA A 108 -8.94 1.86 -1.97
C ALA A 108 -9.57 2.81 -0.92
N ALA A 109 -10.34 2.28 0.03
CA ALA A 109 -10.95 3.07 1.09
C ALA A 109 -9.89 3.66 2.04
N VAL A 110 -8.95 2.84 2.52
CA VAL A 110 -7.86 3.29 3.40
C VAL A 110 -6.95 4.29 2.68
N LEU A 111 -6.63 4.01 1.42
CA LEU A 111 -5.82 4.89 0.60
C LEU A 111 -6.50 6.24 0.37
N LYS A 112 -7.82 6.28 0.13
CA LYS A 112 -8.57 7.53 0.00
C LYS A 112 -8.47 8.38 1.26
N ASP A 113 -8.59 7.77 2.45
CA ASP A 113 -8.51 8.49 3.71
C ASP A 113 -7.10 9.03 3.96
N ASN A 114 -6.06 8.25 3.68
CA ASN A 114 -4.67 8.70 3.81
C ASN A 114 -4.32 9.82 2.80
N PHE A 115 -4.88 9.78 1.59
CA PHE A 115 -4.67 10.81 0.55
C PHE A 115 -5.57 12.04 0.72
N SER A 116 -6.41 12.14 1.77
CA SER A 116 -7.33 13.27 1.91
C SER A 116 -6.62 14.61 2.07
N GLY A 117 -5.39 14.60 2.60
CA GLY A 117 -4.53 15.77 2.76
C GLY A 117 -3.65 16.09 1.55
N GLY A 118 -3.65 15.24 0.52
CA GLY A 118 -2.71 15.33 -0.61
C GLY A 118 -1.83 14.07 -0.74
N ALA A 119 -0.91 14.08 -1.71
CA ALA A 119 0.00 12.97 -1.99
C ALA A 119 1.41 13.20 -1.41
N GLU A 120 1.64 14.34 -0.78
CA GLU A 120 2.89 14.72 -0.14
C GLU A 120 3.26 13.71 0.97
N GLY A 121 4.48 13.17 0.91
CA GLY A 121 4.93 12.11 1.81
C GLY A 121 4.39 10.70 1.49
N LEU A 122 3.49 10.56 0.50
CA LEU A 122 2.88 9.30 0.07
C LEU A 122 3.17 8.95 -1.40
N THR A 123 4.24 9.49 -1.98
CA THR A 123 4.55 9.32 -3.40
C THR A 123 4.73 7.85 -3.79
N HIS A 124 5.41 7.06 -2.96
CA HIS A 124 5.52 5.61 -3.18
C HIS A 124 4.14 4.93 -3.20
N GLU A 125 3.28 5.24 -2.22
CA GLU A 125 1.94 4.65 -2.12
C GLU A 125 1.06 5.03 -3.29
N GLY A 126 1.13 6.28 -3.75
CA GLY A 126 0.34 6.76 -4.88
C GLY A 126 0.78 6.14 -6.21
N LEU A 127 2.09 6.01 -6.44
CA LEU A 127 2.61 5.31 -7.62
C LEU A 127 2.26 3.81 -7.61
N PHE A 128 2.37 3.17 -6.43
CA PHE A 128 1.96 1.78 -6.26
C PHE A 128 0.46 1.62 -6.58
N ALA A 129 -0.40 2.46 -5.99
CA ALA A 129 -1.84 2.40 -6.21
C ALA A 129 -2.20 2.61 -7.68
N GLY A 130 -1.60 3.61 -8.33
CA GLY A 130 -1.76 3.86 -9.75
C GLY A 130 -1.45 2.62 -10.59
N ALA A 131 -0.30 1.99 -10.33
CA ALA A 131 0.10 0.78 -11.03
C ALA A 131 -0.84 -0.40 -10.74
N PHE A 132 -1.17 -0.63 -9.47
CA PHE A 132 -2.04 -1.71 -9.02
C PHE A 132 -3.44 -1.63 -9.65
N PHE A 133 -4.15 -0.52 -9.49
CA PHE A 133 -5.49 -0.35 -10.06
C PHE A 133 -5.50 -0.40 -11.58
N ARG A 134 -4.42 0.06 -12.23
CA ARG A 134 -4.25 -0.08 -13.68
C ARG A 134 -4.21 -1.55 -14.11
N THR A 135 -3.53 -2.41 -13.36
CA THR A 135 -3.48 -3.86 -13.65
C THR A 135 -4.82 -4.55 -13.44
N LEU A 136 -5.65 -4.05 -12.51
CA LEU A 136 -7.02 -4.53 -12.30
C LEU A 136 -8.03 -4.02 -13.33
N GLY A 137 -7.61 -3.14 -14.25
CA GLY A 137 -8.49 -2.51 -15.23
C GLY A 137 -9.30 -1.32 -14.67
N ASP A 138 -9.11 -0.94 -13.41
CA ASP A 138 -9.68 0.28 -12.84
C ASP A 138 -8.83 1.49 -13.26
N HIS A 139 -9.01 1.88 -14.52
CA HIS A 139 -8.27 2.96 -15.14
C HIS A 139 -8.62 4.34 -14.57
N LEU A 140 -9.83 4.51 -14.00
CA LEU A 140 -10.23 5.77 -13.40
C LEU A 140 -9.46 6.02 -12.10
N THR A 141 -9.45 5.02 -11.20
CA THR A 141 -8.69 5.10 -9.95
C THR A 141 -7.19 5.19 -10.22
N ALA A 142 -6.68 4.42 -11.19
CA ALA A 142 -5.29 4.50 -11.60
C ALA A 142 -4.88 5.91 -12.08
N ALA A 143 -5.70 6.53 -12.94
CA ALA A 143 -5.43 7.87 -13.45
C ALA A 143 -5.33 8.90 -12.32
N LYS A 144 -6.24 8.84 -11.35
CA LYS A 144 -6.24 9.72 -10.18
C LYS A 144 -4.91 9.63 -9.42
N TYR A 145 -4.54 8.43 -8.98
CA TYR A 145 -3.36 8.27 -8.12
C TYR A 145 -2.04 8.57 -8.85
N PHE A 146 -1.93 8.21 -10.14
CA PHE A 146 -0.78 8.66 -10.93
C PHE A 146 -0.71 10.18 -11.06
N PHE A 147 -1.84 10.84 -11.33
CA PHE A 147 -1.88 12.29 -11.53
C PHE A 147 -1.57 13.06 -10.26
N ASP A 148 -2.27 12.77 -9.16
CA ASP A 148 -2.09 13.47 -7.89
C ASP A 148 -0.68 13.31 -7.35
N THR A 149 -0.11 12.11 -7.52
CA THR A 149 1.28 11.85 -7.12
C THR A 149 2.28 12.59 -7.99
N ALA A 150 2.04 12.67 -9.31
CA ALA A 150 2.87 13.44 -10.22
C ALA A 150 2.83 14.94 -9.88
N GLU A 151 1.66 15.49 -9.54
CA GLU A 151 1.56 16.90 -9.09
C GLU A 151 2.39 17.13 -7.82
N ALA A 152 2.32 16.26 -6.82
CA ALA A 152 3.12 16.38 -5.59
C ALA A 152 4.64 16.29 -5.84
N MET A 153 5.06 15.51 -6.85
CA MET A 153 6.48 15.40 -7.24
C MET A 153 6.95 16.55 -8.15
N SER A 154 6.04 17.27 -8.81
CA SER A 154 6.36 18.19 -9.90
C SER A 154 7.18 19.42 -9.49
N GLU A 155 6.91 19.99 -8.32
CA GLU A 155 7.64 21.16 -7.82
C GLU A 155 9.11 20.83 -7.58
N GLN A 156 9.37 19.70 -6.91
CA GLN A 156 10.71 19.20 -6.66
C GLN A 156 11.41 18.77 -7.95
N ALA A 157 10.69 18.14 -8.89
CA ALA A 157 11.23 17.76 -10.20
C ALA A 157 11.65 18.96 -11.07
N THR A 158 11.00 20.11 -10.87
CA THR A 158 11.30 21.34 -11.63
C THR A 158 12.52 22.04 -11.03
N THR A 159 12.61 22.13 -9.71
CA THR A 159 13.58 22.99 -9.00
C THR A 159 14.79 22.25 -8.43
N GLY A 160 14.67 20.95 -8.15
CA GLY A 160 15.64 20.18 -7.37
C GLY A 160 16.84 19.65 -8.15
N GLY A 161 16.84 19.77 -9.49
CA GLY A 161 17.94 19.30 -10.34
C GLY A 161 18.17 17.79 -10.34
N ASP A 162 17.31 17.00 -9.70
CA ASP A 162 17.37 15.54 -9.69
C ASP A 162 16.76 14.98 -10.99
N PRO A 163 17.58 14.44 -11.92
CA PRO A 163 17.08 13.93 -13.19
C PRO A 163 16.19 12.68 -13.01
N PHE A 164 16.44 11.86 -11.99
CA PHE A 164 15.64 10.65 -11.75
C PHE A 164 14.25 10.99 -11.23
N LEU A 165 14.16 11.98 -10.34
CA LEU A 165 12.87 12.50 -9.89
C LEU A 165 12.08 13.10 -11.06
N ARG A 166 12.75 13.88 -11.92
CA ARG A 166 12.13 14.46 -13.12
C ARG A 166 11.60 13.38 -14.07
N GLU A 167 12.40 12.37 -14.38
CA GLU A 167 11.98 11.24 -15.21
C GLU A 167 10.80 10.47 -14.60
N ALA A 168 10.84 10.21 -13.29
CA ALA A 168 9.78 9.52 -12.58
C ALA A 168 8.46 10.33 -12.62
N THR A 169 8.51 11.64 -12.41
CA THR A 169 7.34 12.52 -12.49
C THR A 169 6.75 12.56 -13.89
N ILE A 170 7.60 12.67 -14.92
CA ILE A 170 7.16 12.61 -16.33
C ILE A 170 6.45 11.30 -16.61
N LEU A 171 7.06 10.17 -16.21
CA LEU A 171 6.47 8.85 -16.40
C LEU A 171 5.13 8.72 -15.67
N ALA A 172 5.02 9.25 -14.45
CA ALA A 172 3.76 9.24 -13.70
C ALA A 172 2.64 10.00 -14.44
N TYR A 173 2.93 11.19 -14.98
CA TYR A 173 1.97 11.92 -15.83
C TYR A 173 1.60 11.15 -17.10
N GLU A 174 2.56 10.51 -17.77
CA GLU A 174 2.27 9.68 -18.94
C GLU A 174 1.37 8.48 -18.58
N ARG A 175 1.59 7.84 -17.42
CA ARG A 175 0.71 6.77 -16.93
C ARG A 175 -0.67 7.28 -16.53
N ALA A 176 -0.76 8.48 -15.98
CA ALA A 176 -2.02 9.16 -15.71
C ALA A 176 -2.79 9.43 -17.00
N MET A 177 -2.12 9.95 -18.03
CA MET A 177 -2.70 10.21 -19.36
C MET A 177 -3.24 8.93 -20.00
N ASP A 178 -2.43 7.86 -20.04
CA ASP A 178 -2.82 6.56 -20.60
C ASP A 178 -4.08 6.02 -19.91
N SER A 179 -4.09 6.07 -18.58
CA SER A 179 -5.20 5.53 -17.77
C SER A 179 -6.46 6.41 -17.91
N ALA A 180 -6.31 7.73 -17.88
CA ALA A 180 -7.41 8.67 -18.08
C ALA A 180 -8.06 8.50 -19.46
N THR A 181 -7.26 8.28 -20.50
CA THR A 181 -7.76 8.02 -21.86
C THR A 181 -8.62 6.76 -21.89
N LYS A 182 -8.14 5.65 -21.30
CA LYS A 182 -8.90 4.40 -21.20
C LYS A 182 -10.16 4.51 -20.35
N ALA A 183 -10.16 5.40 -19.35
CA ALA A 183 -11.32 5.70 -18.52
C ALA A 183 -12.31 6.70 -19.15
N GLY A 184 -12.07 7.17 -20.38
CA GLY A 184 -12.92 8.17 -21.04
C GLY A 184 -12.79 9.59 -20.46
N ARG A 185 -11.71 9.88 -19.73
CA ARG A 185 -11.41 11.17 -19.10
C ARG A 185 -10.44 12.00 -19.92
N ALA A 186 -10.89 12.44 -21.11
CA ALA A 186 -10.09 13.22 -22.04
C ALA A 186 -9.69 14.61 -21.50
N ASP A 187 -10.43 15.14 -20.52
CA ASP A 187 -10.05 16.32 -19.74
C ASP A 187 -8.75 16.07 -18.97
N VAL A 188 -8.71 15.04 -18.13
CA VAL A 188 -7.55 14.69 -17.31
C VAL A 188 -6.37 14.26 -18.17
N ALA A 189 -6.62 13.48 -19.23
CA ALA A 189 -5.57 13.03 -20.14
C ALA A 189 -4.81 14.20 -20.78
N ARG A 190 -5.52 15.24 -21.23
CA ARG A 190 -4.90 16.44 -21.83
C ARG A 190 -4.06 17.23 -20.82
N VAL A 191 -4.55 17.37 -19.58
CA VAL A 191 -3.79 18.06 -18.52
C VAL A 191 -2.51 17.28 -18.19
N ALA A 192 -2.60 15.96 -17.99
CA ALA A 192 -1.44 15.11 -17.73
C ALA A 192 -0.41 15.17 -18.87
N GLN A 193 -0.87 15.16 -20.12
CA GLN A 193 -0.01 15.33 -21.30
C GLN A 193 0.73 16.67 -21.29
N MET A 194 0.02 17.76 -21.01
CA MET A 194 0.60 19.11 -20.93
C MET A 194 1.67 19.18 -19.84
N ARG A 195 1.37 18.69 -18.63
CA ARG A 195 2.32 18.65 -17.51
C ARG A 195 3.60 17.87 -17.83
N ALA A 196 3.45 16.68 -18.43
CA ALA A 196 4.59 15.88 -18.88
C ALA A 196 5.44 16.62 -19.92
N TYR A 197 4.80 17.31 -20.87
CA TYR A 197 5.49 18.11 -21.88
C TYR A 197 6.26 19.28 -21.26
N ASP A 198 5.62 20.04 -20.36
CA ASP A 198 6.25 21.18 -19.70
C ASP A 198 7.50 20.76 -18.92
N LEU A 199 7.44 19.66 -18.19
CA LEU A 199 8.60 19.11 -17.47
C LEU A 199 9.73 18.63 -18.39
N LYS A 200 9.41 18.13 -19.59
CA LYS A 200 10.43 17.75 -20.59
C LYS A 200 11.13 18.97 -21.20
N GLN A 201 10.46 20.11 -21.24
CA GLN A 201 11.02 21.36 -21.77
C GLN A 201 11.73 22.20 -20.71
N ALA A 202 11.42 21.97 -19.42
CA ALA A 202 12.11 22.61 -18.31
C ALA A 202 13.60 22.20 -18.31
N LYS A 203 14.47 23.22 -18.38
CA LYS A 203 15.93 23.05 -18.32
C LYS A 203 16.36 22.76 -16.89
#